data_AF-A0A510KTI7-F1
#
_entry.id   AF-A0A510KTI7-F1
#
_cell.length_a   1.000
_cell.length_b   1.000
_cell.length_c   1.000
_cell.angle_alpha   90.00
_cell.angle_beta   90.00
_cell.angle_gamma   90.00
#
_symmetry.space_group_name_H-M   'P 1'
#
loop_
_entity.id
_entity.type
_entity.pdbx_description
1 polymer ?
#
loop_
_entity_poly.entity_id
_entity_poly.type
_entity_poly.pdbx_seq_one_letter_code
_entity_poly.pdbx_strand_id
1 'polypeptide(L)' 'MDENALERIKIRLLSGIEINDSDFNFMKLNANLFKNIKFKKKRKAKKKWQMLKSRIRK' A
#
# COMPACT_ATOMS: atom_id res chain seq x y z
N MET A 1 -20.13 -4.29 -14.55
CA MET A 1 -18.94 -4.11 -13.68
C MET A 1 -19.49 -3.90 -12.29
N ASP A 2 -19.15 -4.74 -11.32
CA ASP A 2 -19.65 -4.58 -9.95
C ASP A 2 -19.02 -3.31 -9.34
N GLU A 3 -19.68 -2.16 -9.53
CA GLU A 3 -19.26 -0.87 -8.96
C GLU A 3 -18.99 -0.98 -7.46
N ASN A 4 -19.74 -1.86 -6.78
CA ASN A 4 -19.57 -2.17 -5.38
C ASN A 4 -18.17 -2.71 -5.01
N ALA A 5 -17.54 -3.49 -5.89
CA ALA A 5 -16.20 -4.04 -5.62
C ALA A 5 -15.12 -2.97 -5.73
N LEU A 6 -15.18 -2.12 -6.77
CA LEU A 6 -14.25 -1.03 -6.98
C LEU A 6 -14.33 -0.01 -5.83
N GLU A 7 -15.55 0.36 -5.43
CA GLU A 7 -15.79 1.33 -4.36
C GLU A 7 -15.30 0.80 -3.00
N ARG A 8 -15.57 -0.48 -2.69
CA ARG A 8 -15.05 -1.12 -1.48
C ARG A 8 -13.52 -1.12 -1.42
N ILE A 9 -12.85 -1.44 -2.54
CA ILE A 9 -11.38 -1.46 -2.60
C ILE A 9 -10.82 -0.04 -2.43
N LYS A 10 -11.42 0.98 -3.05
CA LYS A 10 -11.03 2.38 -2.86
C LYS A 10 -11.14 2.81 -1.40
N ILE A 11 -12.26 2.49 -0.73
CA ILE A 11 -12.47 2.84 0.68
C ILE A 11 -11.40 2.17 1.56
N ARG A 12 -11.11 0.87 1.35
CA ARG A 12 -10.05 0.16 2.09
C ARG A 12 -8.67 0.78 1.90
N LEU A 13 -8.33 1.12 0.65
CA LEU A 13 -7.08 1.78 0.29
C LEU A 13 -6.94 3.16 0.95
N LEU A 14 -8.00 3.97 0.93
CA LEU A 14 -8.03 5.30 1.55
C LEU A 14 -7.89 5.21 3.08
N SER A 15 -8.53 4.22 3.70
CA SER A 15 -8.42 3.95 5.13
C SER A 15 -7.08 3.32 5.53
N GLY A 16 -6.23 2.93 4.56
CA GLY A 16 -4.93 2.30 4.82
C GLY A 16 -5.02 0.89 5.40
N ILE A 17 -6.17 0.22 5.21
CA ILE A 17 -6.41 -1.15 5.66
C ILE A 17 -5.75 -2.11 4.66
N GLU A 18 -5.23 -3.25 5.16
CA GLU A 18 -4.71 -4.31 4.30
C GLU A 18 -5.82 -4.89 3.41
N ILE A 19 -5.47 -5.08 2.13
CA ILE A 19 -6.38 -5.57 1.11
C ILE A 19 -6.37 -7.09 1.14
N ASN A 20 -7.55 -7.71 0.98
CA ASN A 20 -7.67 -9.16 0.93
C ASN A 20 -7.15 -9.73 -0.40
N ASP A 21 -6.76 -11.01 -0.43
CA ASP A 21 -6.23 -11.64 -1.65
C ASP A 21 -7.23 -11.64 -2.82
N SER A 22 -8.53 -11.76 -2.52
CA SER A 22 -9.60 -11.66 -3.52
C SER A 22 -9.60 -10.30 -4.23
N ASP A 23 -9.50 -9.24 -3.44
CA ASP A 23 -9.51 -7.86 -3.92
C ASP A 23 -8.23 -7.56 -4.69
N PHE A 24 -7.09 -8.11 -4.24
CA PHE A 24 -5.82 -8.01 -4.97
C PHE A 24 -5.88 -8.69 -6.34
N ASN A 25 -6.45 -9.89 -6.44
CA ASN A 25 -6.65 -10.58 -7.72
C ASN A 25 -7.56 -9.78 -8.66
N PHE A 26 -8.63 -9.18 -8.13
CA PHE A 26 -9.49 -8.28 -8.91
C PHE A 26 -8.73 -7.07 -9.44
N MET A 27 -7.92 -6.41 -8.60
CA MET A 27 -7.08 -5.29 -9.01
C MET A 27 -6.09 -5.68 -10.11
N LYS A 28 -5.51 -6.88 -10.00
CA LYS A 28 -4.53 -7.39 -10.95
C LYS A 28 -5.15 -7.64 -12.33
N LEU A 29 -6.34 -8.24 -12.38
CA LEU A 29 -7.08 -8.45 -13.63
C LEU A 29 -7.53 -7.11 -14.25
N ASN A 30 -7.85 -6.11 -13.42
CA ASN A 30 -8.39 -4.82 -13.84
C ASN A 30 -7.41 -3.66 -13.65
N ALA A 31 -6.12 -3.87 -13.97
CA ALA A 31 -5.06 -2.89 -13.73
C ALA A 31 -5.34 -1.49 -14.32
N ASN A 32 -6.07 -1.44 -15.45
CA ASN A 32 -6.46 -0.19 -16.12
C ASN A 32 -7.29 0.75 -15.23
N LEU A 33 -8.12 0.21 -14.33
CA LEU A 33 -8.96 0.99 -13.41
C LEU A 33 -8.13 1.67 -12.32
N PHE A 34 -6.98 1.08 -11.97
CA PHE A 34 -6.12 1.54 -10.88
C PHE A 34 -4.86 2.25 -11.38
N LYS A 35 -4.72 2.48 -12.69
CA LYS A 35 -3.53 3.08 -13.32
C LYS A 35 -3.15 4.46 -12.75
N ASN A 36 -4.13 5.20 -12.23
CA ASN A 36 -3.93 6.53 -11.66
C ASN A 36 -3.57 6.49 -10.16
N ILE A 37 -3.70 5.34 -9.49
CA ILE A 37 -3.36 5.20 -8.07
C ILE A 37 -1.85 4.98 -7.94
N LYS A 38 -1.18 5.90 -7.25
CA LYS A 38 0.26 5.79 -6.96
C LYS A 38 0.47 5.35 -5.51
N PHE A 39 1.07 4.18 -5.34
CA PHE A 39 1.47 3.70 -4.01
C PHE A 39 2.75 4.38 -3.55
N LYS A 40 2.71 5.03 -2.38
CA LYS A 40 3.91 5.53 -1.73
C LYS A 40 4.60 4.38 -1.01
N LYS A 41 5.71 3.89 -1.58
CA LYS A 41 6.52 2.84 -0.96
C LYS A 41 7.12 3.35 0.37
N LYS A 42 6.64 2.84 1.50
CA LYS A 42 7.21 3.15 2.82
C LYS A 42 8.30 2.13 3.12
N ARG A 43 9.57 2.53 3.06
CA ARG A 43 10.68 1.65 3.49
C ARG A 43 10.60 1.47 5.02
N LYS A 44 10.57 0.22 5.50
CA LYS A 44 10.92 -0.05 6.89
C LYS A 44 12.41 0.27 7.02
N ALA A 45 12.77 1.31 7.78
CA ALA A 45 14.17 1.58 8.06
C ALA A 45 14.74 0.34 8.75
N LYS A 46 15.78 -0.28 8.18
CA LYS A 46 16.50 -1.35 8.89
C LYS A 46 17.00 -0.75 10.21
N LYS A 47 16.65 -1.35 11.35
CA LYS A 47 17.03 -0.92 12.72
C LYS A 47 18.52 -0.49 12.81
N LYS A 48 19.41 -1.16 12.06
CA LYS A 48 20.85 -0.82 11.93
C LYS A 48 21.13 0.64 11.55
N TRP A 49 20.31 1.26 10.70
CA TRP A 49 20.51 2.66 10.28
C TRP A 49 20.07 3.68 11.34
N GLN A 50 19.17 3.30 12.25
CA GLN A 50 18.80 4.15 13.40
C GLN A 50 19.89 4.12 14.47
N MET A 51 20.53 2.96 14.73
CA MET A 51 21.64 2.83 15.68
C MET A 51 22.89 3.63 15.28
N LEU A 52 23.19 3.76 13.98
CA LEU A 52 24.34 4.53 13.52
C LEU A 52 24.23 6.02 13.87
N LYS A 53 23.01 6.58 13.85
CA LYS A 53 22.78 7.98 14.25
C LYS A 53 22.98 8.22 15.76
N SER A 54 22.69 7.24 16.62
CA SER A 54 22.87 7.40 18.06
C SER A 54 24.33 7.24 18.50
N ARG A 55 25.16 6.51 17.74
CA ARG A 55 26.60 6.38 18.01
C ARG A 55 27.40 7.62 17.61
N ILE A 56 27.01 8.31 16.54
CA ILE A 56 27.72 9.51 16.04
C ILE A 56 27.43 10.76 16.90
N ARG A 57 26.39 10.72 17.77
CA ARG A 57 25.97 11.83 18.64
C ARG A 57 26.54 11.77 20.07
N LYS A 58 27.52 10.90 20.33
CA LYS A 58 28.31 10.88 21.58
C LYS A 58 29.73 11.33 21.26
#